data_AF-A0A0D0BYN5-F1
#
_entry.id   AF-A0A0D0BYN5-F1
#
_cell.length_a   1.000
_cell.length_b   1.000
_cell.length_c   1.000
_cell.angle_alpha   90.00
_cell.angle_beta   90.00
_cell.angle_gamma   90.00
#
_symmetry.space_group_name_H-M   'P 1'
#
loop_
_entity.id
_entity.type
_entity.pdbx_description
1 polymer ?
#
loop_
_entity_poly.entity_id
_entity_poly.type
_entity_poly.pdbx_seq_one_letter_code
_entity_poly.pdbx_strand_id
1 'polypeptide(L)'
;MFFFDVRDRARHKMKRDDRELITVLETVCADGTAPVLPTFVFQGKLFCEEWAKEHPEIMLATTDSGWTNEEIFCAWMEDVFVPQAKEHSDPDYPILLI
;
A
#
# COMPACT_ATOMS: atom_id res chain seq x y z
N MET A 1 9.29 37.23 -17.11
CA MET A 1 8.36 37.09 -18.25
C MET A 1 9.10 36.34 -19.35
N PHE A 2 8.71 35.11 -19.66
CA PHE A 2 9.37 34.29 -20.69
C PHE A 2 8.54 34.34 -21.97
N PHE A 3 9.17 34.74 -23.08
CA PHE A 3 8.55 34.73 -24.41
C PHE A 3 8.89 33.41 -25.11
N PHE A 4 7.91 32.81 -25.78
CA PHE A 4 8.08 31.58 -26.54
C PHE A 4 7.65 31.80 -28.00
N ASP A 5 8.54 31.45 -28.94
CA ASP A 5 8.31 31.55 -30.40
C ASP A 5 7.50 30.33 -30.90
N VAL A 6 6.57 30.58 -31.82
CA VAL A 6 5.62 29.58 -32.36
C VAL A 6 6.33 28.45 -33.13
N ARG A 7 7.62 28.61 -33.49
CA ARG A 7 8.43 27.60 -34.17
C ARG A 7 9.24 26.70 -33.24
N ASP A 8 9.12 26.85 -31.92
CA ASP A 8 9.72 25.96 -30.93
C ASP A 8 8.95 24.62 -30.86
N ARG A 9 8.98 23.85 -31.95
CA ARG A 9 8.34 22.51 -32.07
C ARG A 9 9.12 21.41 -31.35
N ALA A 10 10.22 21.74 -30.68
CA ALA A 10 11.06 20.80 -29.96
C ALA A 10 10.86 20.89 -28.43
N ARG A 11 9.65 21.18 -27.96
CA ARG A 11 9.28 20.86 -26.59
C ARG A 11 8.69 19.46 -26.58
N HIS A 12 9.56 18.47 -26.70
CA HIS A 12 9.33 17.23 -25.99
C HIS A 12 9.01 17.65 -24.56
N LYS A 13 7.73 17.57 -24.15
CA LYS A 13 7.39 17.56 -22.73
C LYS A 13 8.25 16.44 -22.18
N MET A 14 9.28 16.77 -21.40
CA MET A 14 10.03 15.78 -20.66
C MET A 14 9.01 15.21 -19.67
N LYS A 15 8.32 14.17 -20.12
CA LYS A 15 7.38 13.41 -19.32
C LYS A 15 8.30 12.69 -18.36
N ARG A 16 8.49 13.25 -17.17
CA ARG A 16 9.07 12.46 -16.09
C ARG A 16 8.10 11.31 -15.88
N ASP A 17 8.59 10.12 -16.18
CA ASP A 17 7.95 8.86 -15.85
C ASP A 17 8.50 8.42 -14.50
N ASP A 18 8.53 9.34 -13.53
CA ASP A 18 8.95 9.12 -12.14
C ASP A 18 7.77 8.62 -11.29
N ARG A 19 6.89 7.80 -11.90
CA ARG A 19 5.77 7.19 -11.21
C ARG A 19 6.29 5.97 -10.46
N GLU A 20 6.51 6.15 -9.17
CA GLU A 20 6.71 5.03 -8.26
C GLU A 20 5.35 4.38 -7.97
N LEU A 21 5.29 3.05 -8.11
CA LEU A 21 4.13 2.25 -7.77
C LEU A 21 4.29 1.75 -6.33
N ILE A 22 3.18 1.73 -5.60
CA ILE A 22 3.09 1.13 -4.27
C ILE A 22 2.02 0.06 -4.37
N THR A 23 2.33 -1.14 -3.88
CA THR A 23 1.33 -2.20 -3.75
C THR A 23 0.65 -2.05 -2.40
N VAL A 24 -0.68 -2.14 -2.38
CA VAL A 24 -1.46 -2.08 -1.14
C VAL A 24 -2.23 -3.38 -0.97
N LEU A 25 -2.13 -4.00 0.21
CA LEU A 25 -3.00 -5.10 0.63
C LEU A 25 -4.11 -4.49 1.48
N GLU A 26 -5.35 -4.62 1.01
CA GLU A 26 -6.54 -4.09 1.68
C GLU A 26 -7.62 -5.16 1.73
N THR A 27 -8.54 -5.03 2.68
CA THR A 27 -9.74 -5.87 2.74
C THR A 27 -10.98 -5.00 2.72
N VAL A 28 -12.07 -5.55 2.19
CA VAL A 28 -13.38 -4.93 2.25
C VAL A 28 -14.28 -5.86 3.04
N CYS A 29 -14.90 -5.36 4.10
CA CYS A 29 -15.83 -6.17 4.89
C CYS A 29 -17.23 -6.12 4.28
N ALA A 30 -17.92 -7.27 4.27
CA ALA A 30 -19.26 -7.40 3.72
C ALA A 30 -20.32 -6.59 4.49
N ASP A 31 -20.04 -6.23 5.74
CA ASP A 31 -20.90 -5.37 6.56
C ASP A 31 -20.76 -3.88 6.26
N GLY A 32 -19.90 -3.51 5.30
CA GLY A 32 -19.65 -2.13 4.87
C GLY A 32 -18.62 -1.39 5.73
N THR A 33 -17.98 -2.06 6.69
CA THR A 33 -16.87 -1.52 7.47
C THR A 33 -15.51 -1.86 6.83
N ALA A 34 -14.43 -1.26 7.36
CA ALA A 34 -13.05 -1.54 6.96
C ALA A 34 -12.19 -1.74 8.22
N PRO A 35 -12.37 -2.87 8.95
CA PRO A 35 -11.74 -3.08 10.24
C PRO A 35 -10.26 -3.47 10.12
N VAL A 36 -9.86 -4.05 8.99
CA VAL A 36 -8.46 -4.41 8.71
C VAL A 36 -7.78 -3.25 8.01
N LEU A 37 -6.72 -2.76 8.62
CA LEU A 37 -5.90 -1.66 8.13
C LEU A 37 -5.08 -2.08 6.89
N PRO A 38 -4.78 -1.13 6.00
CA PRO A 38 -4.00 -1.42 4.81
C PRO A 38 -2.56 -1.77 5.16
N THR A 39 -1.92 -2.60 4.32
CA THR A 39 -0.48 -2.81 4.33
C THR A 39 0.13 -2.26 3.05
N PHE A 40 1.18 -1.46 3.19
CA PHE A 40 1.86 -0.85 2.04
C PHE A 40 3.18 -1.56 1.75
N VAL A 41 3.37 -1.94 0.49
CA VAL A 41 4.61 -2.56 -0.01
C VAL A 41 5.29 -1.63 -1.00
N PHE A 42 6.45 -1.13 -0.61
CA PHE A 42 7.28 -0.25 -1.43
C PHE A 42 8.31 -1.05 -2.23
N GLN A 43 8.64 -0.56 -3.42
CA GLN A 43 9.77 -1.10 -4.16
C GLN A 43 11.10 -0.65 -3.53
N GLY A 44 12.02 -1.59 -3.33
CA GLY A 44 13.37 -1.33 -2.85
C GLY A 44 13.64 -1.98 -1.50
N LYS A 45 14.45 -1.33 -0.68
CA LYS A 45 15.01 -1.92 0.56
C LYS A 45 14.69 -1.15 1.83
N LEU A 46 14.27 0.11 1.71
CA LEU A 46 14.04 1.01 2.82
C LEU A 46 12.84 1.89 2.52
N PHE A 47 12.14 2.27 3.57
CA PHE A 47 11.10 3.29 3.58
C PHE A 47 11.45 4.34 4.65
N CYS A 48 10.79 5.50 4.62
CA CYS A 48 10.99 6.53 5.64
C CYS A 48 10.31 6.10 6.95
N GLU A 49 11.05 5.91 8.04
CA GLU A 49 10.50 5.48 9.33
C GLU A 49 9.43 6.46 9.86
N GLU A 50 9.55 7.74 9.48
CA GLU A 50 8.55 8.78 9.76
C GLU A 50 7.15 8.42 9.29
N TRP A 51 7.00 7.64 8.21
CA TRP A 51 5.70 7.27 7.66
C TRP A 51 4.89 6.37 8.61
N ALA A 52 5.56 5.57 9.43
CA ALA A 52 4.91 4.70 10.42
C ALA A 52 4.55 5.43 11.73
N LYS A 53 4.95 6.69 11.92
CA LYS A 53 4.75 7.41 13.19
C LYS A 53 3.31 7.86 13.39
N GLU A 54 2.59 8.17 12.31
CA GLU A 54 1.20 8.64 12.39
C GLU A 54 0.24 7.48 12.68
N HIS A 55 0.52 6.30 12.12
CA HIS A 55 -0.30 5.09 12.22
C HIS A 55 0.60 3.87 12.48
N PRO A 56 1.08 3.67 13.72
CA PRO A 56 1.97 2.57 14.07
C PRO A 56 1.34 1.18 13.89
N GLU A 57 0.01 1.10 13.86
CA GLU A 57 -0.78 -0.09 13.59
C GLU A 57 -0.76 -0.55 12.12
N ILE A 58 -0.33 0.32 11.19
CA ILE A 58 -0.19 0.00 9.77
C ILE A 58 1.15 -0.70 9.53
N MET A 59 1.11 -1.81 8.80
CA MET A 59 2.31 -2.51 8.38
C MET A 59 2.89 -1.86 7.11
N LEU A 60 4.18 -1.53 7.15
CA LEU A 60 4.96 -1.10 6.00
C LEU A 60 6.00 -2.18 5.65
N ALA A 61 6.10 -2.51 4.38
CA ALA A 61 7.02 -3.52 3.87
C ALA A 61 7.76 -3.04 2.62
N THR A 62 8.89 -3.67 2.31
CA THR A 62 9.65 -3.41 1.09
C THR A 62 10.01 -4.71 0.39
N THR A 63 9.92 -4.73 -0.93
CA THR A 63 10.44 -5.83 -1.77
C THR A 63 11.19 -5.27 -2.97
N ASP A 64 12.17 -6.00 -3.50
CA ASP A 64 12.93 -5.56 -4.69
C ASP A 64 12.02 -5.31 -5.91
N SER A 65 10.88 -6.00 -6.00
CA SER A 65 9.90 -5.87 -7.09
C SER A 65 8.81 -4.84 -6.83
N GLY A 66 8.59 -4.43 -5.58
CA GLY A 66 7.46 -3.61 -5.16
C GLY A 66 6.12 -4.36 -5.08
N TRP A 67 6.12 -5.67 -5.32
CA TRP A 67 4.95 -6.53 -5.19
C TRP A 67 5.00 -7.32 -3.89
N THR A 68 3.84 -7.81 -3.46
CA THR A 68 3.78 -8.81 -2.38
C THR A 68 4.45 -10.13 -2.80
N ASN A 69 4.85 -10.91 -1.82
CA ASN A 69 5.35 -12.27 -1.97
C ASN A 69 4.82 -13.14 -0.81
N GLU A 70 5.21 -14.40 -0.76
CA GLU A 70 4.76 -15.32 0.30
C GLU A 70 5.11 -14.81 1.71
N GLU A 71 6.32 -14.29 1.90
CA GLU A 71 6.78 -13.78 3.20
C GLU A 71 5.96 -12.57 3.66
N ILE A 72 5.74 -11.60 2.77
CA ILE A 72 4.92 -10.41 3.04
C ILE A 72 3.46 -10.80 3.30
N PHE A 73 2.91 -11.74 2.53
CA PHE A 73 1.55 -12.20 2.72
C PHE A 73 1.37 -12.95 4.05
N CYS A 74 2.31 -13.82 4.42
CA CYS A 74 2.28 -14.52 5.70
C CYS A 74 2.36 -13.55 6.88
N ALA A 75 3.29 -12.59 6.83
CA ALA A 75 3.40 -11.55 7.85
C ALA A 75 2.12 -10.70 7.94
N TRP A 76 1.55 -10.29 6.80
CA TRP A 76 0.26 -9.60 6.78
C TRP A 76 -0.86 -10.44 7.40
N MET A 77 -0.92 -11.74 7.09
CA MET A 77 -1.93 -12.64 7.66
C MET A 77 -1.81 -12.75 9.18
N GLU A 78 -0.60 -12.94 9.70
CA GLU A 78 -0.35 -13.19 11.12
C GLU A 78 -0.43 -11.91 11.97
N ASP A 79 0.16 -10.81 11.50
CA ASP A 79 0.33 -9.59 12.30
C ASP A 79 -0.79 -8.57 12.09
N VAL A 80 -1.48 -8.60 10.93
CA VAL A 80 -2.48 -7.59 10.56
C VAL A 80 -3.87 -8.21 10.43
N PHE A 81 -4.07 -9.13 9.49
CA PHE A 81 -5.41 -9.63 9.15
C PHE A 81 -6.04 -10.41 10.31
N VAL A 82 -5.40 -11.46 10.81
CA VAL A 82 -5.99 -12.33 11.84
C VAL A 82 -6.34 -11.57 13.13
N PRO A 83 -5.45 -10.72 13.70
CA PRO A 83 -5.77 -9.98 14.91
C PRO A 83 -6.94 -9.01 14.71
N GLN A 84 -6.92 -8.20 13.66
CA GLN A 84 -7.92 -7.14 13.44
C GLN A 84 -9.27 -7.72 12.98
N ALA A 85 -9.25 -8.77 12.15
CA ALA A 85 -10.47 -9.46 11.77
C ALA A 85 -11.14 -10.16 12.97
N LYS A 86 -10.34 -10.73 13.90
CA LYS A 86 -10.88 -11.34 15.13
C LYS A 86 -11.48 -10.32 16.08
N GLU A 87 -10.87 -9.16 16.23
CA GLU A 87 -11.39 -8.08 17.08
C GLU A 87 -12.76 -7.59 16.59
N HIS A 88 -12.98 -7.57 15.27
CA HIS A 88 -14.25 -7.16 14.67
C HIS A 88 -15.29 -8.28 14.54
N SER A 89 -14.85 -9.54 14.42
CA SER A 89 -15.74 -10.67 14.14
C SER A 89 -16.62 -11.10 15.31
N ASP A 90 -17.75 -11.74 14.98
CA ASP A 90 -18.51 -12.52 15.95
C ASP A 90 -17.80 -13.85 16.25
N PRO A 91 -17.42 -14.14 17.50
CA PRO A 91 -16.67 -15.35 17.86
C PRO A 91 -17.45 -16.66 17.62
N ASP A 92 -18.77 -16.61 17.47
CA ASP A 92 -19.60 -17.79 17.19
C ASP A 92 -19.55 -18.22 15.72
N TYR A 93 -18.98 -17.38 14.84
CA TYR A 93 -18.91 -17.62 13.40
C TYR A 93 -17.45 -17.62 12.89
N PRO A 94 -17.13 -18.43 11.87
CA PRO A 94 -15.80 -18.40 11.27
C PRO A 94 -15.58 -17.11 10.48
N ILE A 95 -14.35 -16.58 10.55
CA ILE A 95 -13.88 -15.50 9.68
C ILE A 95 -13.58 -16.09 8.30
N LEU A 96 -14.09 -15.46 7.25
CA LEU A 96 -13.89 -15.86 5.87
C LEU A 96 -13.13 -14.78 5.08
N LEU A 97 -12.00 -15.16 4.49
CA LEU A 97 -11.26 -14.38 3.50
C LEU A 97 -11.46 -15.07 2.13
N ILE A 98 -11.92 -14.33 1.12
CA ILE A 98 -12.28 -14.84 -0.22
C ILE A 98 -11.40 -14.18 -1.27
#